data_AF-A0A9Q5G5C4-F1
#
_entry.id   AF-A0A9Q5G5C4-F1
#
_cell.length_a   1.000
_cell.length_b   1.000
_cell.length_c   1.000
_cell.angle_alpha   90.00
_cell.angle_beta   90.00
_cell.angle_gamma   90.00
#
_symmetry.space_group_name_H-M   'P 1'
#
loop_
_entity.id
_entity.type
_entity.pdbx_description
1 polymer ?
#
loop_
_entity_poly.entity_id
_entity_poly.type
_entity_poly.pdbx_seq_one_letter_code
_entity_poly.pdbx_strand_id
1 'polypeptide(L)'
;MEHETLTQTDIKNLREFIANKERFITKPTVHWDHDQFKTVRAMPELVIQPTTNEEAEKVVKYANDHHIPVVPRGNSTGLMGANLTIHGGISLDMVKMNKILAYEPNSLTMTVQAGIRLKDIEEFLADKPFTYMPAPAMHWATIGGNVNTNAGGLKAIKYGVTREHIRKLKVVWANGKSYVFGAKAVKSSSGYSLKDLIIGSEETLGIVTEVTMRLYPRPKETINALIPFSSLEDALKSVPAILASGVVPTTVEFMGRQVLDLWEKYAHQKFPEKGEGFIILGLDAFTKEEIKAELEQALKTTTRFGSKQAVILEASSEKAQLIWKA
;
A
#
# COMPACT_ATOMS: atom_id res chain seq x y z
N MET A 1 26.48 -6.40 16.21
CA MET A 1 26.36 -5.23 17.11
C MET A 1 25.73 -5.74 18.39
N GLU A 2 26.30 -5.43 19.54
CA GLU A 2 25.63 -5.64 20.82
C GLU A 2 24.55 -4.55 20.94
N HIS A 3 23.32 -4.94 21.29
CA HIS A 3 22.20 -4.03 21.48
C HIS A 3 21.89 -3.95 22.97
N GLU A 4 21.63 -2.74 23.47
CA GLU A 4 21.28 -2.54 24.88
C GLU A 4 19.77 -2.73 25.08
N THR A 5 19.40 -3.46 26.14
CA THR A 5 18.02 -3.56 26.63
C THR A 5 17.60 -2.26 27.31
N LEU A 6 16.36 -1.81 27.11
CA LEU A 6 15.84 -0.59 27.72
C LEU A 6 15.92 -0.62 29.26
N THR A 7 16.60 0.37 29.85
CA THR A 7 16.63 0.56 31.31
C THR A 7 15.46 1.41 31.80
N GLN A 8 15.22 1.41 33.12
CA GLN A 8 14.23 2.32 33.72
C GLN A 8 14.58 3.79 33.54
N THR A 9 15.87 4.13 33.47
CA THR A 9 16.34 5.49 33.17
C THR A 9 15.96 5.88 31.75
N ASP A 10 16.12 4.99 30.78
CA ASP A 10 15.73 5.23 29.38
C ASP A 10 14.24 5.47 29.25
N ILE A 11 13.43 4.63 29.89
CA ILE A 11 11.98 4.78 29.91
C ILE A 11 11.59 6.15 30.49
N LYS A 12 12.24 6.60 31.56
CA LYS A 12 11.99 7.91 32.16
C LYS A 12 12.37 9.05 31.22
N ASN A 13 13.53 8.99 30.56
CA ASN A 13 13.99 10.03 29.64
C ASN A 13 13.12 10.12 28.38
N LEU A 14 12.83 8.99 27.74
CA LEU A 14 11.97 8.92 26.56
C LEU A 14 10.55 9.42 26.84
N ARG A 15 10.06 9.23 28.08
CA ARG A 15 8.75 9.71 28.52
C ARG A 15 8.62 11.24 28.43
N GLU A 16 9.70 11.99 28.62
CA GLU A 16 9.70 13.46 28.55
C GLU A 16 9.42 13.98 27.13
N PHE A 17 9.71 13.18 26.10
CA PHE A 17 9.45 13.56 24.71
C PHE A 17 7.98 13.43 24.32
N ILE A 18 7.20 12.63 25.05
CA ILE A 18 5.83 12.24 24.69
C ILE A 18 4.87 12.72 25.78
N ALA A 19 4.31 13.91 25.63
CA ALA A 19 3.49 14.53 26.68
C ALA A 19 2.27 13.65 27.08
N ASN A 20 1.58 13.05 26.12
CA ASN A 20 0.41 12.20 26.40
C ASN A 20 0.86 10.79 26.87
N LYS A 21 0.39 10.37 28.06
CA LYS A 21 0.67 9.05 28.66
C LYS A 21 0.13 7.88 27.84
N GLU A 22 -0.98 8.06 27.14
CA GLU A 22 -1.62 7.01 26.35
C GLU A 22 -0.82 6.61 25.10
N ARG A 23 0.09 7.48 24.65
CA ARG A 23 0.96 7.25 23.48
C ARG A 23 2.32 6.65 23.86
N PHE A 24 2.52 6.31 25.12
CA PHE A 24 3.77 5.78 25.66
C PHE A 24 3.46 4.51 26.47
N ILE A 25 3.63 3.36 25.84
CA ILE A 25 3.09 2.09 26.32
C ILE A 25 4.25 1.21 26.78
N THR A 26 4.40 1.09 28.10
CA THR A 26 5.44 0.29 28.77
C THR A 26 5.02 -1.16 29.03
N LYS A 27 3.77 -1.50 28.72
CA LYS A 27 3.25 -2.87 28.76
C LYS A 27 2.61 -3.21 27.41
N PRO A 28 3.41 -3.43 26.36
CA PRO A 28 2.87 -3.82 25.06
C PRO A 28 2.09 -5.14 25.19
N THR A 29 1.08 -5.31 24.35
CA THR A 29 0.29 -6.54 24.28
C THR A 29 0.61 -7.30 23.00
N VAL A 30 -0.04 -8.45 22.81
CA VAL A 30 0.00 -9.22 21.55
C VAL A 30 -0.38 -8.40 20.31
N HIS A 31 -0.95 -7.20 20.44
CA HIS A 31 -1.20 -6.31 19.31
C HIS A 31 0.08 -5.90 18.56
N TRP A 32 1.23 -5.84 19.24
CA TRP A 32 2.51 -5.41 18.66
C TRP A 32 3.48 -6.56 18.35
N ASP A 33 3.11 -7.81 18.68
CA ASP A 33 4.03 -8.95 18.61
C ASP A 33 4.10 -9.62 17.24
N HIS A 34 3.19 -9.29 16.31
CA HIS A 34 3.06 -9.94 15.02
C HIS A 34 2.84 -8.94 13.87
N ASP A 35 3.07 -9.44 12.66
CA ASP A 35 2.59 -8.88 11.39
C ASP A 35 1.25 -9.53 10.97
N GLN A 36 0.73 -9.23 9.79
CA GLN A 36 -0.56 -9.75 9.35
C GLN A 36 -0.56 -11.28 9.20
N PHE A 37 0.60 -11.90 8.93
CA PHE A 37 0.71 -13.33 8.66
C PHE A 37 0.81 -14.18 9.94
N LYS A 38 1.27 -13.58 11.06
CA LYS A 38 1.25 -14.18 12.41
C LYS A 38 2.06 -15.47 12.59
N THR A 39 2.98 -15.77 11.68
CA THR A 39 3.84 -16.95 11.75
C THR A 39 5.10 -16.72 12.59
N VAL A 40 5.58 -15.47 12.65
CA VAL A 40 6.72 -15.05 13.48
C VAL A 40 6.24 -14.02 14.48
N ARG A 41 6.79 -14.06 15.70
CA ARG A 41 6.44 -13.14 16.77
C ARG A 41 7.67 -12.56 17.46
N ALA A 42 7.63 -11.27 17.76
CA ALA A 42 8.63 -10.59 18.59
C ALA A 42 8.00 -9.39 19.31
N MET A 43 8.15 -9.35 20.63
CA MET A 43 7.57 -8.31 21.48
C MET A 43 8.51 -7.12 21.65
N PRO A 44 8.02 -5.87 21.51
CA PRO A 44 8.79 -4.71 21.88
C PRO A 44 8.87 -4.57 23.40
N GLU A 45 9.92 -3.93 23.89
CA GLU A 45 10.06 -3.54 25.30
C GLU A 45 9.27 -2.25 25.58
N LEU A 46 9.17 -1.37 24.58
CA LEU A 46 8.46 -0.10 24.66
C LEU A 46 7.76 0.20 23.32
N VAL A 47 6.52 0.70 23.38
CA VAL A 47 5.85 1.26 22.21
C VAL A 47 5.69 2.77 22.41
N ILE A 48 6.09 3.54 21.40
CA ILE A 48 5.93 4.99 21.37
C ILE A 48 5.13 5.37 20.12
N GLN A 49 4.08 6.16 20.30
CA GLN A 49 3.23 6.66 19.21
C GLN A 49 3.45 8.16 18.99
N PRO A 50 4.37 8.59 18.10
CA PRO A 50 4.58 9.99 17.81
C PRO A 50 3.39 10.61 17.08
N THR A 51 3.23 11.93 17.20
CA THR A 51 2.21 12.72 16.49
C THR A 51 2.81 13.85 15.65
N THR A 52 4.09 14.17 15.89
CA THR A 52 4.84 15.20 15.18
C THR A 52 6.22 14.68 14.76
N ASN A 53 6.88 15.39 13.85
CA ASN A 53 8.24 15.03 13.45
C ASN A 53 9.21 15.18 14.61
N GLU A 54 9.05 16.21 15.43
CA GLU A 54 9.94 16.54 16.54
C GLU A 54 9.90 15.45 17.62
N GLU A 55 8.73 14.85 17.88
CA GLU A 55 8.64 13.69 18.77
C GLU A 55 9.41 12.49 18.20
N ALA A 56 9.26 12.19 16.91
CA ALA A 56 9.98 11.10 16.25
C ALA A 56 11.51 11.35 16.23
N GLU A 57 11.95 12.55 15.89
CA GLU A 57 13.35 12.99 15.89
C GLU A 57 14.01 12.79 17.26
N LYS A 58 13.36 13.23 18.34
CA LYS A 58 13.88 13.09 19.71
C LYS A 58 14.02 11.63 20.13
N VAL A 59 13.02 10.80 19.82
CA VAL A 59 13.07 9.37 20.12
C VAL A 59 14.19 8.68 19.36
N VAL A 60 14.30 8.91 18.04
CA VAL A 60 15.33 8.31 17.20
C VAL A 60 16.72 8.78 17.63
N LYS A 61 16.88 10.07 17.91
CA LYS A 61 18.15 10.61 18.43
C LYS A 61 18.56 9.90 19.72
N TYR A 62 17.65 9.84 20.70
CA TYR A 62 17.94 9.22 21.99
C TYR A 62 18.32 7.75 21.82
N ALA A 63 17.55 7.01 21.03
CA ALA A 63 17.80 5.61 20.77
C ALA A 63 19.15 5.37 20.07
N ASN A 64 19.52 6.20 19.10
CA ASN A 64 20.83 6.13 18.45
C ASN A 64 21.98 6.44 19.42
N ASP A 65 21.84 7.46 20.27
CA ASP A 65 22.87 7.82 21.25
C ASP A 65 23.11 6.72 22.32
N HIS A 66 22.11 5.86 22.55
CA HIS A 66 22.14 4.78 23.56
C HIS A 66 22.10 3.37 22.93
N HIS A 67 22.31 3.24 21.62
CA HIS A 67 22.30 1.95 20.90
C HIS A 67 21.04 1.09 21.11
N ILE A 68 19.87 1.74 21.31
CA ILE A 68 18.57 1.08 21.47
C ILE A 68 17.97 0.83 20.07
N PRO A 69 17.59 -0.42 19.73
CA PRO A 69 16.90 -0.70 18.46
C PRO A 69 15.56 0.03 18.35
N VAL A 70 15.29 0.58 17.16
CA VAL A 70 13.99 1.20 16.83
C VAL A 70 13.44 0.54 15.57
N VAL A 71 12.21 0.04 15.66
CA VAL A 71 11.49 -0.53 14.52
C VAL A 71 10.22 0.29 14.29
N PRO A 72 10.12 1.01 13.15
CA PRO A 72 8.90 1.68 12.78
C PRO A 72 7.77 0.69 12.52
N ARG A 73 6.56 1.08 12.90
CA ARG A 73 5.36 0.27 12.71
C ARG A 73 4.23 1.14 12.19
N GLY A 74 3.66 0.76 11.05
CA GLY A 74 2.38 1.30 10.56
C GLY A 74 1.20 0.53 11.14
N ASN A 75 0.18 0.27 10.31
CA ASN A 75 -0.98 -0.54 10.72
C ASN A 75 -0.73 -2.06 10.65
N SER A 76 0.53 -2.49 10.61
CA SER A 76 0.98 -3.88 10.67
C SER A 76 0.38 -4.86 9.63
N THR A 77 0.05 -4.36 8.44
CA THR A 77 -0.52 -5.18 7.35
C THR A 77 0.53 -5.91 6.51
N GLY A 78 1.83 -5.76 6.84
CA GLY A 78 2.93 -6.46 6.18
C GLY A 78 2.92 -7.97 6.44
N LEU A 79 3.66 -8.71 5.62
CA LEU A 79 3.62 -10.18 5.58
C LEU A 79 4.99 -10.85 5.79
N MET A 80 6.04 -10.04 6.00
CA MET A 80 7.44 -10.49 6.01
C MET A 80 8.17 -10.11 7.31
N GLY A 81 7.44 -9.70 8.35
CA GLY A 81 8.02 -9.41 9.66
C GLY A 81 8.85 -8.12 9.80
N ALA A 82 8.88 -7.24 8.79
CA ALA A 82 9.66 -5.99 8.83
C ALA A 82 9.32 -5.05 10.02
N ASN A 83 8.09 -5.16 10.53
CA ASN A 83 7.56 -4.39 11.65
C ASN A 83 7.78 -5.04 13.02
N LEU A 84 8.59 -6.10 13.11
CA LEU A 84 8.84 -6.87 14.33
C LEU A 84 10.11 -6.41 15.04
N THR A 85 10.05 -6.35 16.37
CA THR A 85 11.17 -5.97 17.26
C THR A 85 11.99 -7.20 17.65
N ILE A 86 12.60 -7.88 16.69
CA ILE A 86 13.34 -9.14 16.91
C ILE A 86 14.52 -9.03 17.89
N HIS A 87 14.99 -7.82 18.15
CA HIS A 87 16.05 -7.50 19.12
C HIS A 87 15.52 -6.72 20.34
N GLY A 88 14.21 -6.71 20.59
CA GLY A 88 13.60 -5.88 21.62
C GLY A 88 13.59 -4.40 21.24
N GLY A 89 13.77 -3.51 22.22
CA GLY A 89 13.82 -2.07 21.97
C GLY A 89 12.45 -1.42 21.75
N ILE A 90 12.43 -0.41 20.89
CA ILE A 90 11.28 0.48 20.68
C ILE A 90 10.53 0.11 19.39
N SER A 91 9.23 -0.19 19.52
CA SER A 91 8.30 -0.13 18.39
C SER A 91 7.82 1.32 18.24
N LEU A 92 8.30 2.03 17.21
CA LEU A 92 7.86 3.39 16.90
C LEU A 92 6.58 3.32 16.05
N ASP A 93 5.44 3.35 16.72
CA ASP A 93 4.12 3.13 16.14
C ASP A 93 3.55 4.43 15.54
N MET A 94 3.62 4.53 14.23
CA MET A 94 3.36 5.74 13.45
C MET A 94 1.87 6.05 13.32
N VAL A 95 0.95 5.18 13.75
CA VAL A 95 -0.50 5.31 13.47
C VAL A 95 -1.16 6.60 13.99
N LYS A 96 -0.52 7.31 14.93
CA LYS A 96 -0.97 8.61 15.43
C LYS A 96 -0.46 9.81 14.61
N MET A 97 0.50 9.60 13.71
CA MET A 97 0.88 10.56 12.67
C MET A 97 -0.05 10.41 11.46
N ASN A 98 -1.34 10.75 11.61
CA ASN A 98 -2.39 10.43 10.64
C ASN A 98 -3.10 11.64 10.03
N LYS A 99 -2.47 12.82 10.04
CA LYS A 99 -3.08 14.05 9.53
C LYS A 99 -2.82 14.26 8.04
N ILE A 100 -3.81 14.83 7.37
CA ILE A 100 -3.63 15.49 6.06
C ILE A 100 -3.03 16.86 6.32
N LEU A 101 -1.87 17.14 5.72
CA LEU A 101 -1.12 18.38 5.93
C LEU A 101 -1.40 19.41 4.83
N ALA A 102 -1.63 18.96 3.58
CA ALA A 102 -1.98 19.81 2.47
C ALA A 102 -2.73 19.04 1.38
N TYR A 103 -3.71 19.69 0.74
CA TYR A 103 -4.36 19.23 -0.48
C TYR A 103 -4.31 20.37 -1.51
N GLU A 104 -3.59 20.15 -2.61
CA GLU A 104 -3.24 21.18 -3.57
C GLU A 104 -3.72 20.77 -4.97
N PRO A 105 -5.00 21.01 -5.30
CA PRO A 105 -5.59 20.56 -6.57
C PRO A 105 -4.94 21.21 -7.79
N ASN A 106 -4.45 22.44 -7.67
CA ASN A 106 -3.79 23.16 -8.76
C ASN A 106 -2.45 22.52 -9.17
N SER A 107 -1.77 21.86 -8.23
CA SER A 107 -0.52 21.12 -8.50
C SER A 107 -0.73 19.61 -8.56
N LEU A 108 -1.97 19.13 -8.41
CA LEU A 108 -2.32 17.71 -8.33
C LEU A 108 -1.49 16.97 -7.28
N THR A 109 -1.34 17.55 -6.08
CA THR A 109 -0.57 16.94 -4.99
C THR A 109 -1.32 16.94 -3.66
N MET A 110 -0.98 15.98 -2.81
CA MET A 110 -1.45 15.89 -1.43
C MET A 110 -0.27 15.54 -0.53
N THR A 111 -0.14 16.22 0.60
CA THR A 111 0.87 15.92 1.63
C THR A 111 0.17 15.43 2.89
N VAL A 112 0.64 14.31 3.42
CA VAL A 112 0.10 13.66 4.61
C VAL A 112 1.20 13.20 5.54
N GLN A 113 0.85 12.96 6.79
CA GLN A 113 1.71 12.22 7.71
C GLN A 113 1.71 10.72 7.40
N ALA A 114 2.84 10.05 7.64
CA ALA A 114 3.10 8.68 7.20
C ALA A 114 2.20 7.61 7.83
N GLY A 115 1.58 7.89 8.97
CA GLY A 115 0.69 6.98 9.67
C GLY A 115 -0.76 7.00 9.20
N ILE A 116 -1.15 7.90 8.29
CA ILE A 116 -2.52 7.93 7.78
C ILE A 116 -2.81 6.66 6.96
N ARG A 117 -4.01 6.08 7.12
CA ARG A 117 -4.41 4.90 6.36
C ARG A 117 -4.81 5.29 4.95
N LEU A 118 -4.60 4.38 3.99
CA LEU A 118 -5.03 4.60 2.61
C LEU A 118 -6.55 4.81 2.51
N LYS A 119 -7.32 4.06 3.30
CA LYS A 119 -8.77 4.24 3.41
C LYS A 119 -9.17 5.66 3.85
N ASP A 120 -8.43 6.26 4.78
CA ASP A 120 -8.73 7.63 5.24
C ASP A 120 -8.41 8.67 4.15
N ILE A 121 -7.35 8.42 3.35
CA ILE A 121 -7.03 9.23 2.17
C ILE A 121 -8.14 9.11 1.12
N GLU A 122 -8.60 7.88 0.86
CA GLU A 122 -9.68 7.60 -0.10
C GLU A 122 -10.98 8.28 0.31
N GLU A 123 -11.38 8.14 1.59
CA GLU A 123 -12.56 8.78 2.15
C GLU A 123 -12.50 10.30 2.02
N PHE A 124 -11.34 10.92 2.30
CA PHE A 124 -11.15 12.36 2.12
C PHE A 124 -11.29 12.81 0.66
N LEU A 125 -10.85 11.98 -0.30
CA LEU A 125 -10.89 12.27 -1.73
C LEU A 125 -12.20 11.86 -2.41
N ALA A 126 -13.13 11.21 -1.70
CA ALA A 126 -14.32 10.59 -2.28
C ALA A 126 -15.22 11.59 -3.03
N ASP A 127 -15.39 12.79 -2.49
CA ASP A 127 -16.19 13.89 -3.05
C ASP A 127 -15.38 14.83 -3.96
N LYS A 128 -14.12 14.51 -4.24
CA LYS A 128 -13.18 15.37 -4.98
C LYS A 128 -12.98 14.88 -6.41
N PRO A 129 -12.64 15.78 -7.34
CA PRO A 129 -12.38 15.41 -8.74
C PRO A 129 -11.07 14.63 -8.93
N PHE A 130 -10.28 14.43 -7.87
CA PHE A 130 -9.00 13.76 -7.92
C PHE A 130 -8.94 12.55 -6.98
N THR A 131 -8.04 11.60 -7.28
CA THR A 131 -7.84 10.38 -6.50
C THR A 131 -6.36 10.01 -6.39
N TYR A 132 -5.99 9.25 -5.37
CA TYR A 132 -4.71 8.56 -5.24
C TYR A 132 -4.86 7.15 -5.81
N MET A 133 -4.06 6.81 -6.83
CA MET A 133 -4.28 5.61 -7.64
C MET A 133 -3.82 4.27 -7.05
N PRO A 134 -2.70 4.19 -6.31
CA PRO A 134 -2.26 2.93 -5.72
C PRO A 134 -3.34 2.30 -4.85
N ALA A 135 -3.68 1.07 -5.20
CA ALA A 135 -4.75 0.29 -4.57
C ALA A 135 -4.21 -1.08 -4.14
N PRO A 136 -3.39 -1.15 -3.07
CA PRO A 136 -3.00 -2.42 -2.50
C PRO A 136 -4.22 -3.12 -1.88
N ALA A 137 -4.19 -4.45 -1.80
CA ALA A 137 -5.30 -5.24 -1.25
C ALA A 137 -5.66 -4.86 0.20
N MET A 138 -4.68 -4.38 0.98
CA MET A 138 -4.86 -3.98 2.36
C MET A 138 -5.12 -2.48 2.48
N HIS A 139 -6.36 -2.03 2.26
CA HIS A 139 -6.74 -0.60 2.35
C HIS A 139 -6.50 0.04 3.73
N TRP A 140 -6.35 -0.78 4.76
CA TRP A 140 -6.03 -0.35 6.13
C TRP A 140 -4.54 -0.06 6.32
N ALA A 141 -3.67 -0.38 5.36
CA ALA A 141 -2.25 -0.06 5.41
C ALA A 141 -2.04 1.45 5.54
N THR A 142 -0.92 1.85 6.15
CA THR A 142 -0.53 3.27 6.19
C THR A 142 0.22 3.66 4.93
N ILE A 143 0.15 4.93 4.55
CA ILE A 143 0.92 5.44 3.41
C ILE A 143 2.44 5.28 3.61
N GLY A 144 2.94 5.42 4.84
CA GLY A 144 4.33 5.15 5.19
C GLY A 144 4.72 3.71 4.90
N GLY A 145 3.93 2.74 5.36
CA GLY A 145 4.17 1.33 5.06
C GLY A 145 4.16 1.03 3.56
N ASN A 146 3.23 1.64 2.80
CA ASN A 146 3.23 1.54 1.33
C ASN A 146 4.52 2.07 0.70
N VAL A 147 5.01 3.22 1.17
CA VAL A 147 6.27 3.81 0.70
C VAL A 147 7.43 2.87 0.98
N ASN A 148 7.51 2.35 2.21
CA ASN A 148 8.66 1.58 2.65
C ASN A 148 8.70 0.16 2.07
N THR A 149 7.55 -0.39 1.68
CA THR A 149 7.45 -1.67 0.95
C THR A 149 7.41 -1.50 -0.56
N ASN A 150 7.40 -0.26 -1.06
CA ASN A 150 7.09 0.07 -2.45
C ASN A 150 5.85 -0.67 -2.96
N ALA A 151 4.76 -0.64 -2.18
CA ALA A 151 3.58 -1.44 -2.42
C ALA A 151 3.02 -1.21 -3.83
N GLY A 152 2.75 -2.31 -4.53
CA GLY A 152 1.97 -2.30 -5.76
C GLY A 152 0.48 -2.37 -5.47
N GLY A 153 -0.22 -3.19 -6.23
CA GLY A 153 -1.65 -3.43 -6.08
C GLY A 153 -2.32 -3.70 -7.42
N LEU A 154 -3.64 -3.86 -7.38
CA LEU A 154 -4.45 -4.27 -8.53
C LEU A 154 -4.28 -3.31 -9.73
N LYS A 155 -4.02 -2.04 -9.44
CA LYS A 155 -3.91 -0.95 -10.42
C LYS A 155 -2.51 -0.72 -11.00
N ALA A 156 -1.52 -1.52 -10.58
CA ALA A 156 -0.12 -1.26 -10.88
C ALA A 156 0.22 -1.36 -12.38
N ILE A 157 -0.52 -2.17 -13.14
CA ILE A 157 -0.27 -2.37 -14.56
C ILE A 157 -0.51 -1.09 -15.39
N LYS A 158 -1.50 -0.25 -15.04
CA LYS A 158 -1.74 1.05 -15.68
C LYS A 158 -0.97 2.18 -15.00
N TYR A 159 -0.94 2.20 -13.67
CA TYR A 159 -0.55 3.40 -12.92
C TYR A 159 0.84 3.34 -12.29
N GLY A 160 1.46 2.16 -12.23
CA GLY A 160 2.70 1.92 -11.50
C GLY A 160 2.48 1.53 -10.04
N VAL A 161 3.58 1.30 -9.33
CA VAL A 161 3.60 1.00 -7.90
C VAL A 161 3.81 2.27 -7.09
N THR A 162 3.78 2.20 -5.76
CA THR A 162 3.82 3.40 -4.89
C THR A 162 4.91 4.40 -5.29
N ARG A 163 6.10 3.94 -5.68
CA ARG A 163 7.23 4.77 -6.13
C ARG A 163 6.87 5.84 -7.17
N GLU A 164 6.10 5.47 -8.19
CA GLU A 164 5.70 6.35 -9.30
C GLU A 164 4.75 7.49 -8.84
N HIS A 165 4.18 7.35 -7.64
CA HIS A 165 3.24 8.30 -7.06
C HIS A 165 3.86 9.27 -6.08
N ILE A 166 5.03 8.95 -5.51
CA ILE A 166 5.66 9.78 -4.48
C ILE A 166 6.49 10.88 -5.12
N ARG A 167 6.16 12.13 -4.77
CA ARG A 167 6.88 13.34 -5.19
C ARG A 167 7.98 13.71 -4.20
N LYS A 168 7.66 13.67 -2.91
CA LYS A 168 8.56 14.13 -1.84
C LYS A 168 8.34 13.32 -0.57
N LEU A 169 9.42 13.06 0.16
CA LEU A 169 9.40 12.41 1.48
C LEU A 169 10.06 13.33 2.50
N LYS A 170 9.54 13.35 3.73
CA LYS A 170 10.27 13.79 4.91
C LYS A 170 10.62 12.55 5.73
N VAL A 171 11.89 12.43 6.10
CA VAL A 171 12.45 11.20 6.67
C VAL A 171 13.34 11.56 7.86
N VAL A 172 13.08 10.96 9.02
CA VAL A 172 13.96 11.03 10.19
C VAL A 172 15.06 10.01 10.01
N TRP A 173 16.31 10.48 9.99
CA TRP A 173 17.48 9.60 9.84
C TRP A 173 17.95 9.05 11.19
N ALA A 174 18.87 8.10 11.17
CA ALA A 174 19.40 7.47 12.39
C ALA A 174 20.01 8.48 13.38
N ASN A 175 20.56 9.59 12.89
CA ASN A 175 21.06 10.68 13.76
C ASN A 175 19.95 11.51 14.44
N GLY A 176 18.68 11.15 14.22
CA GLY A 176 17.50 11.83 14.76
C GLY A 176 17.16 13.16 14.11
N LYS A 177 17.72 13.50 12.94
CA LYS A 177 17.34 14.71 12.18
C LYS A 177 16.42 14.35 11.01
N SER A 178 15.47 15.21 10.70
CA SER A 178 14.69 15.10 9.46
C SER A 178 15.45 15.65 8.25
N TYR A 179 15.30 14.94 7.14
CA TYR A 179 15.72 15.37 5.81
C TYR A 179 14.56 15.27 4.84
N VAL A 180 14.62 16.07 3.78
CA VAL A 180 13.61 16.11 2.72
C VAL A 180 14.22 15.58 1.44
N PHE A 181 13.54 14.61 0.82
CA PHE A 181 13.99 13.97 -0.42
C PHE A 181 12.92 14.10 -1.50
N GLY A 182 13.35 14.38 -2.73
CA GLY A 182 12.45 14.66 -3.85
C GLY A 182 11.91 16.09 -3.85
N ALA A 183 10.91 16.36 -4.69
CA ALA A 183 10.33 17.67 -4.87
C ALA A 183 8.88 17.57 -5.33
N LYS A 184 8.09 18.61 -5.10
CA LYS A 184 6.72 18.69 -5.65
C LYS A 184 6.71 18.77 -7.18
N ALA A 185 7.79 19.29 -7.78
CA ALA A 185 7.93 19.42 -9.22
C ALA A 185 7.84 18.05 -9.90
N VAL A 186 7.13 17.99 -11.03
CA VAL A 186 6.97 16.75 -11.81
C VAL A 186 8.31 16.29 -12.38
N LYS A 187 9.16 17.23 -12.78
CA LYS A 187 10.52 17.00 -13.27
C LYS A 187 11.50 17.65 -12.31
N SER A 188 12.48 16.88 -11.85
CA SER A 188 13.59 17.35 -11.04
C SER A 188 14.83 16.55 -11.45
N SER A 189 15.88 17.23 -11.88
CA SER A 189 17.18 16.62 -12.24
C SER A 189 18.32 17.22 -11.41
N SER A 190 17.98 17.75 -10.23
CA SER A 190 18.93 18.43 -9.34
C SER A 190 19.56 17.44 -8.37
N GLY A 191 20.44 16.57 -8.89
CA GLY A 191 21.19 15.58 -8.11
C GLY A 191 20.58 14.17 -8.14
N TYR A 192 20.98 13.34 -7.18
CA TYR A 192 20.59 11.92 -7.12
C TYR A 192 19.14 11.72 -6.69
N SER A 193 18.49 10.66 -7.19
CA SER A 193 17.14 10.28 -6.76
C SER A 193 17.16 9.52 -5.41
N LEU A 194 17.64 10.17 -4.36
CA LEU A 194 17.73 9.57 -3.01
C LEU A 194 16.35 9.17 -2.46
N LYS A 195 15.29 9.86 -2.88
CA LYS A 195 13.90 9.47 -2.58
C LYS A 195 13.63 8.04 -3.02
N ASP A 196 14.14 7.62 -4.17
CA ASP A 196 13.92 6.28 -4.70
C ASP A 196 14.80 5.23 -4.01
N LEU A 197 15.91 5.61 -3.37
CA LEU A 197 16.63 4.67 -2.52
C LEU A 197 15.85 4.35 -1.23
N ILE A 198 15.10 5.33 -0.70
CA ILE A 198 14.31 5.20 0.53
C ILE A 198 13.01 4.42 0.29
N ILE A 199 12.32 4.67 -0.83
CA ILE A 199 11.12 3.91 -1.18
C ILE A 199 11.50 2.43 -1.39
N GLY A 200 10.84 1.52 -0.68
CA GLY A 200 11.18 0.09 -0.72
C GLY A 200 12.32 -0.32 0.21
N SER A 201 12.87 0.58 1.03
CA SER A 201 13.98 0.23 1.94
C SER A 201 13.53 -0.49 3.21
N GLU A 202 12.22 -0.66 3.41
CA GLU A 202 11.64 -1.23 4.64
C GLU A 202 12.20 -0.53 5.90
N GLU A 203 12.22 0.82 5.83
CA GLU A 203 12.65 1.71 6.92
C GLU A 203 14.12 1.59 7.37
N THR A 204 14.89 0.67 6.81
CA THR A 204 16.30 0.43 7.17
C THR A 204 17.23 1.62 6.88
N LEU A 205 16.82 2.53 5.99
CA LEU A 205 17.57 3.73 5.65
C LEU A 205 17.06 5.00 6.34
N GLY A 206 15.92 4.93 7.04
CA GLY A 206 15.31 6.07 7.69
C GLY A 206 13.80 5.93 7.84
N ILE A 207 13.23 6.70 8.77
CA ILE A 207 11.83 6.62 9.14
C ILE A 207 11.05 7.70 8.40
N VAL A 208 10.20 7.29 7.45
CA VAL A 208 9.32 8.22 6.71
C VAL A 208 8.26 8.78 7.65
N THR A 209 8.17 10.11 7.74
CA THR A 209 7.20 10.81 8.61
C THR A 209 6.16 11.63 7.85
N GLU A 210 6.50 12.12 6.66
CA GLU A 210 5.57 12.80 5.76
C GLU A 210 5.76 12.34 4.31
N VAL A 211 4.65 12.26 3.59
CA VAL A 211 4.60 11.83 2.19
C VAL A 211 3.84 12.86 1.38
N THR A 212 4.48 13.43 0.36
CA THR A 212 3.79 14.16 -0.70
C THR A 212 3.61 13.25 -1.91
N MET A 213 2.35 12.97 -2.26
CA MET A 213 1.96 12.13 -3.39
C MET A 213 1.31 12.95 -4.50
N ARG A 214 1.42 12.46 -5.74
CA ARG A 214 0.63 12.95 -6.88
C ARG A 214 -0.80 12.44 -6.79
N LEU A 215 -1.73 13.26 -7.27
CA LEU A 215 -3.13 12.90 -7.50
C LEU A 215 -3.41 12.80 -9.00
N TYR A 216 -4.46 12.06 -9.34
CA TYR A 216 -4.93 11.88 -10.70
C TYR A 216 -6.35 12.39 -10.82
N PRO A 217 -6.75 12.95 -11.97
CA PRO A 217 -8.17 13.12 -12.27
C PRO A 217 -8.89 11.78 -12.11
N ARG A 218 -10.04 11.81 -11.44
CA ARG A 218 -10.86 10.63 -11.22
C ARG A 218 -11.43 10.15 -12.57
N PRO A 219 -11.17 8.90 -12.99
CA PRO A 219 -11.83 8.32 -14.16
C PRO A 219 -13.34 8.38 -14.00
N LYS A 220 -14.06 8.64 -15.09
CA LYS A 220 -15.53 8.76 -15.08
C LYS A 220 -16.22 7.42 -15.31
N GLU A 221 -15.55 6.53 -16.02
CA GLU A 221 -16.04 5.22 -16.38
C GLU A 221 -15.08 4.16 -15.85
N THR A 222 -15.63 3.09 -15.27
CA THR A 222 -14.89 1.92 -14.81
C THR A 222 -15.69 0.67 -15.12
N ILE A 223 -15.05 -0.36 -15.66
CA ILE A 223 -15.72 -1.62 -15.98
C ILE A 223 -14.80 -2.78 -15.60
N ASN A 224 -15.40 -3.85 -15.11
CA ASN A 224 -14.70 -5.11 -14.92
C ASN A 224 -15.30 -6.16 -15.86
N ALA A 225 -14.48 -7.11 -16.31
CA ALA A 225 -14.92 -8.25 -17.09
C ALA A 225 -14.27 -9.52 -16.54
N LEU A 226 -15.08 -10.54 -16.30
CA LEU A 226 -14.59 -11.89 -16.02
C LEU A 226 -14.59 -12.67 -17.34
N ILE A 227 -13.43 -13.18 -17.74
CA ILE A 227 -13.23 -13.89 -19.02
C ILE A 227 -12.88 -15.35 -18.70
N PRO A 228 -13.82 -16.31 -18.87
CA PRO A 228 -13.56 -17.71 -18.59
C PRO A 228 -12.81 -18.40 -19.74
N PHE A 229 -11.99 -19.39 -19.40
CA PHE A 229 -11.25 -20.25 -20.32
C PHE A 229 -11.45 -21.72 -19.95
N SER A 230 -11.29 -22.61 -20.92
CA SER A 230 -11.27 -24.06 -20.67
C SER A 230 -9.93 -24.55 -20.12
N SER A 231 -8.91 -23.70 -20.08
CA SER A 231 -7.58 -23.97 -19.54
C SER A 231 -7.02 -22.72 -18.85
N LEU A 232 -6.34 -22.89 -17.71
CA LEU A 232 -5.56 -21.82 -17.08
C LEU A 232 -4.41 -21.37 -17.97
N GLU A 233 -3.79 -22.28 -18.71
CA GLU A 233 -2.68 -21.97 -19.60
C GLU A 233 -3.09 -21.01 -20.72
N ASP A 234 -4.27 -21.22 -21.31
CA ASP A 234 -4.81 -20.34 -22.36
C ASP A 234 -5.15 -18.95 -21.81
N ALA A 235 -5.71 -18.89 -20.60
CA ALA A 235 -5.94 -17.63 -19.89
C ALA A 235 -4.62 -16.84 -19.75
N LEU A 236 -3.55 -17.49 -19.26
CA LEU A 236 -2.24 -16.88 -19.06
C LEU A 236 -1.59 -16.42 -20.39
N LYS A 237 -1.68 -17.24 -21.45
CA LYS A 237 -1.18 -16.88 -22.79
C LYS A 237 -1.91 -15.66 -23.39
N SER A 238 -3.16 -15.43 -22.99
CA SER A 238 -3.94 -14.28 -23.47
C SER A 238 -3.46 -12.94 -22.91
N VAL A 239 -2.83 -12.92 -21.73
CA VAL A 239 -2.45 -11.68 -21.03
C VAL A 239 -1.45 -10.83 -21.82
N PRO A 240 -0.27 -11.32 -22.25
CA PRO A 240 0.64 -10.53 -23.09
C PRO A 240 0.00 -10.07 -24.39
N ALA A 241 -0.92 -10.86 -24.92
CA ALA A 241 -1.66 -10.55 -26.13
C ALA A 241 -2.62 -9.37 -25.96
N ILE A 242 -3.34 -9.28 -24.83
CA ILE A 242 -4.18 -8.13 -24.48
C ILE A 242 -3.33 -6.86 -24.41
N LEU A 243 -2.18 -6.92 -23.72
CA LEU A 243 -1.29 -5.75 -23.59
C LEU A 243 -0.70 -5.34 -24.95
N ALA A 244 -0.30 -6.30 -25.77
CA ALA A 244 0.23 -6.05 -27.11
C ALA A 244 -0.84 -5.52 -28.10
N SER A 245 -2.13 -5.64 -27.77
CA SER A 245 -3.20 -5.13 -28.62
C SER A 245 -3.46 -3.63 -28.46
N GLY A 246 -2.69 -2.94 -27.61
CA GLY A 246 -2.83 -1.52 -27.31
C GLY A 246 -3.86 -1.20 -26.21
N VAL A 247 -4.45 -2.21 -25.58
CA VAL A 247 -5.33 -2.02 -24.42
C VAL A 247 -4.45 -1.76 -23.20
N VAL A 248 -4.78 -0.74 -22.40
CA VAL A 248 -4.05 -0.38 -21.18
C VAL A 248 -4.95 -0.65 -19.96
N PRO A 249 -5.05 -1.91 -19.53
CA PRO A 249 -5.98 -2.27 -18.48
C PRO A 249 -5.53 -1.71 -17.13
N THR A 250 -6.50 -1.38 -16.28
CA THR A 250 -6.21 -1.04 -14.88
C THR A 250 -5.81 -2.26 -14.09
N THR A 251 -6.42 -3.41 -14.37
CA THR A 251 -6.19 -4.66 -13.65
C THR A 251 -6.23 -5.84 -14.62
N VAL A 252 -5.34 -6.81 -14.42
CA VAL A 252 -5.38 -8.13 -15.09
C VAL A 252 -4.99 -9.18 -14.06
N GLU A 253 -5.99 -9.75 -13.38
CA GLU A 253 -5.77 -10.86 -12.44
C GLU A 253 -6.15 -12.18 -13.10
N PHE A 254 -5.52 -13.27 -12.68
CA PHE A 254 -5.87 -14.62 -13.12
C PHE A 254 -6.24 -15.52 -11.95
N MET A 255 -7.17 -16.45 -12.18
CA MET A 255 -7.53 -17.46 -11.21
C MET A 255 -7.67 -18.82 -11.90
N GLY A 256 -7.10 -19.85 -11.29
CA GLY A 256 -7.30 -21.24 -11.70
C GLY A 256 -8.44 -21.89 -10.93
N ARG A 257 -9.11 -22.87 -11.53
CA ARG A 257 -10.19 -23.64 -10.89
C ARG A 257 -9.79 -24.23 -9.54
N GLN A 258 -8.56 -24.75 -9.42
CA GLN A 258 -8.08 -25.34 -8.17
C GLN A 258 -8.11 -24.36 -6.98
N VAL A 259 -7.76 -23.09 -7.20
CA VAL A 259 -7.80 -22.06 -6.14
C VAL A 259 -9.25 -21.71 -5.80
N LEU A 260 -10.11 -21.57 -6.82
CA LEU A 260 -11.54 -21.32 -6.63
C LEU A 260 -12.22 -22.46 -5.85
N ASP A 261 -11.86 -23.71 -6.12
CA ASP A 261 -12.42 -24.86 -5.40
C ASP A 261 -12.06 -24.84 -3.89
N LEU A 262 -10.86 -24.35 -3.55
CA LEU A 262 -10.47 -24.12 -2.16
C LEU A 262 -11.26 -22.97 -1.54
N TRP A 263 -11.42 -21.87 -2.27
CA TRP A 263 -12.23 -20.74 -1.84
C TRP A 263 -13.70 -21.14 -1.63
N GLU A 264 -14.32 -21.88 -2.55
CA GLU A 264 -15.72 -22.31 -2.42
C GLU A 264 -15.94 -23.16 -1.16
N LYS A 265 -14.98 -24.05 -0.85
CA LYS A 265 -15.00 -24.87 0.37
C LYS A 265 -14.86 -24.02 1.62
N TYR A 266 -13.95 -23.05 1.60
CA TYR A 266 -13.68 -22.15 2.74
C TYR A 266 -14.84 -21.18 3.00
N ALA A 267 -15.34 -20.54 1.93
CA ALA A 267 -16.37 -19.50 2.01
C ALA A 267 -17.79 -20.06 2.07
N HIS A 268 -17.98 -21.37 1.84
CA HIS A 268 -19.29 -22.01 1.68
C HIS A 268 -20.15 -21.32 0.61
N GLN A 269 -19.52 -20.89 -0.48
CA GLN A 269 -20.15 -20.18 -1.60
C GLN A 269 -19.74 -20.82 -2.92
N LYS A 270 -20.49 -20.56 -3.99
CA LYS A 270 -20.18 -21.04 -5.35
C LYS A 270 -19.71 -19.91 -6.23
N PHE A 271 -18.62 -20.14 -6.96
CA PHE A 271 -18.15 -19.21 -7.97
C PHE A 271 -19.14 -19.20 -9.14
N PRO A 272 -19.58 -18.02 -9.61
CA PRO A 272 -20.73 -17.92 -10.50
C PRO A 272 -20.47 -18.44 -11.93
N GLU A 273 -19.21 -18.65 -12.31
CA GLU A 273 -18.83 -19.05 -13.67
C GLU A 273 -18.10 -20.39 -13.76
N LYS A 274 -18.35 -21.11 -14.86
CA LYS A 274 -17.71 -22.39 -15.17
C LYS A 274 -16.47 -22.20 -16.04
N GLY A 275 -15.43 -23.00 -15.81
CA GLY A 275 -14.16 -22.91 -16.54
C GLY A 275 -12.98 -23.33 -15.66
N GLU A 276 -11.84 -23.57 -16.30
CA GLU A 276 -10.61 -24.02 -15.64
C GLU A 276 -9.63 -22.87 -15.36
N GLY A 277 -9.76 -21.78 -16.12
CA GLY A 277 -8.98 -20.55 -15.96
C GLY A 277 -9.85 -19.32 -16.16
N PHE A 278 -9.51 -18.24 -15.47
CA PHE A 278 -10.25 -16.99 -15.49
C PHE A 278 -9.29 -15.81 -15.56
N ILE A 279 -9.63 -14.80 -16.34
CA ILE A 279 -9.03 -13.47 -16.26
C ILE A 279 -10.06 -12.49 -15.72
N ILE A 280 -9.71 -11.73 -14.69
CA ILE A 280 -10.44 -10.52 -14.29
C ILE A 280 -9.73 -9.33 -14.92
N LEU A 281 -10.39 -8.71 -15.89
CA LEU A 281 -9.93 -7.53 -16.59
C LEU A 281 -10.64 -6.29 -16.01
N GLY A 282 -9.88 -5.32 -15.51
CA GLY A 282 -10.38 -4.01 -15.12
C GLY A 282 -9.95 -2.96 -16.15
N LEU A 283 -10.85 -2.05 -16.50
CA LEU A 283 -10.57 -0.87 -17.33
C LEU A 283 -11.13 0.40 -16.66
N ASP A 284 -10.48 1.53 -16.92
CA ASP A 284 -10.99 2.85 -16.57
C ASP A 284 -10.74 3.86 -17.69
N ALA A 285 -11.63 4.84 -17.82
CA ALA A 285 -11.59 5.82 -18.89
C ALA A 285 -12.27 7.14 -18.48
N PHE A 286 -12.15 8.17 -19.33
CA PHE A 286 -12.88 9.43 -19.17
C PHE A 286 -14.14 9.52 -20.02
N THR A 287 -14.33 8.62 -20.98
CA THR A 287 -15.51 8.54 -21.83
C THR A 287 -16.01 7.10 -21.98
N LYS A 288 -17.29 6.96 -22.32
CA LYS A 288 -17.93 5.65 -22.54
C LYS A 288 -17.44 4.98 -23.82
N GLU A 289 -17.07 5.78 -24.81
CA GLU A 289 -16.59 5.31 -26.10
C GLU A 289 -15.19 4.68 -25.97
N GLU A 290 -14.31 5.29 -25.17
CA GLU A 290 -12.96 4.78 -24.88
C GLU A 290 -13.03 3.43 -24.17
N ILE A 291 -13.78 3.35 -23.07
CA ILE A 291 -13.85 2.10 -22.29
C ILE A 291 -14.49 0.96 -23.07
N LYS A 292 -15.49 1.28 -23.92
CA LYS A 292 -16.13 0.30 -24.81
C LYS A 292 -15.15 -0.21 -25.86
N ALA A 293 -14.39 0.68 -26.51
CA ALA A 293 -13.42 0.29 -27.51
C ALA A 293 -12.31 -0.60 -26.93
N GLU A 294 -11.78 -0.25 -25.74
CA GLU A 294 -10.78 -1.07 -25.05
C GLU A 294 -11.32 -2.45 -24.67
N LEU A 295 -12.55 -2.51 -24.13
CA LEU A 295 -13.19 -3.78 -23.78
C LEU A 295 -13.40 -4.67 -25.00
N GLU A 296 -13.95 -4.13 -26.09
CA GLU A 296 -14.16 -4.87 -27.34
C GLU A 296 -12.84 -5.41 -27.90
N GLN A 297 -11.79 -4.59 -27.89
CA GLN A 297 -10.47 -5.01 -28.36
C GLN A 297 -9.85 -6.10 -27.48
N ALA A 298 -10.00 -6.00 -26.16
CA ALA A 298 -9.53 -7.02 -25.22
C ALA A 298 -10.26 -8.36 -25.43
N LEU A 299 -11.59 -8.34 -25.48
CA LEU A 299 -12.42 -9.53 -25.70
C LEU A 299 -12.14 -10.18 -27.06
N LYS A 300 -12.02 -9.38 -28.12
CA LYS A 300 -11.62 -9.86 -29.44
C LYS A 300 -10.27 -10.57 -29.37
N THR A 301 -9.32 -9.99 -28.63
CA THR A 301 -7.97 -10.54 -28.48
C THR A 301 -7.94 -11.88 -27.74
N THR A 302 -8.85 -12.12 -26.79
CA THR A 302 -8.90 -13.38 -26.06
C THR A 302 -9.53 -14.53 -26.86
N THR A 303 -10.34 -14.24 -27.90
CA THR A 303 -11.01 -15.27 -28.72
C THR A 303 -10.04 -16.26 -29.37
N ARG A 304 -8.86 -15.80 -29.83
CA ARG A 304 -7.82 -16.67 -30.42
C ARG A 304 -7.18 -17.65 -29.42
N PHE A 305 -7.42 -17.45 -28.13
CA PHE A 305 -7.01 -18.33 -27.04
C PHE A 305 -8.19 -19.14 -26.49
N GLY A 306 -9.31 -19.21 -27.20
CA GLY A 306 -10.47 -20.02 -26.80
C GLY A 306 -11.22 -19.48 -25.58
N SER A 307 -11.20 -18.15 -25.34
CA SER A 307 -12.03 -17.55 -24.30
C SER A 307 -13.51 -17.83 -24.54
N LYS A 308 -14.25 -18.13 -23.48
CA LYS A 308 -15.70 -18.26 -23.48
C LYS A 308 -16.36 -16.88 -23.42
N GLN A 309 -17.69 -16.85 -23.40
CA GLN A 309 -18.45 -15.62 -23.23
C GLN A 309 -18.03 -14.91 -21.93
N ALA A 310 -17.54 -13.68 -22.06
CA ALA A 310 -17.17 -12.87 -20.91
C ALA A 310 -18.41 -12.35 -20.19
N VAL A 311 -18.28 -12.20 -18.88
CA VAL A 311 -19.28 -11.56 -18.04
C VAL A 311 -18.82 -10.14 -17.77
N ILE A 312 -19.62 -9.18 -18.22
CA ILE A 312 -19.40 -7.77 -17.91
C ILE A 312 -19.97 -7.48 -16.53
N LEU A 313 -19.15 -6.86 -15.69
CA LEU A 313 -19.40 -6.61 -14.29
C LEU A 313 -19.48 -5.10 -14.08
N GLU A 314 -20.68 -4.61 -13.84
CA GLU A 314 -20.85 -3.28 -13.27
C GLU A 314 -20.32 -3.29 -11.83
N ALA A 315 -19.54 -2.26 -11.46
CA ALA A 315 -18.79 -2.23 -10.20
C ALA A 315 -19.67 -2.39 -8.94
N SER A 316 -20.95 -1.99 -9.02
CA SER A 316 -21.93 -2.08 -7.92
C SER A 316 -22.72 -3.40 -7.89
N SER A 317 -22.57 -4.27 -8.89
CA SER A 317 -23.35 -5.51 -8.95
C SER A 317 -22.92 -6.51 -7.87
N GLU A 318 -23.88 -7.25 -7.30
CA GLU A 318 -23.59 -8.33 -6.33
C GLU A 318 -22.60 -9.36 -6.91
N LYS A 319 -22.71 -9.62 -8.22
CA LYS A 319 -21.81 -10.51 -8.95
C LYS A 319 -20.36 -9.99 -8.97
N ALA A 320 -20.17 -8.68 -9.17
CA ALA A 320 -18.83 -8.08 -9.11
C ALA A 320 -18.24 -8.18 -7.70
N GLN A 321 -19.02 -7.89 -6.66
CA GLN A 321 -18.58 -8.00 -5.27
C GLN A 321 -18.19 -9.43 -4.91
N LEU A 322 -18.98 -10.42 -5.37
CA LEU A 322 -18.68 -11.83 -5.17
C LEU A 322 -17.37 -12.23 -5.86
N ILE A 323 -17.15 -11.80 -7.11
CA ILE A 323 -15.95 -12.13 -7.88
C ILE A 323 -14.70 -11.50 -7.27
N TRP A 324 -14.77 -10.27 -6.77
CA TRP A 324 -13.64 -9.62 -6.10
C TRP A 324 -13.35 -10.17 -4.69
N LYS A 325 -14.33 -10.86 -4.09
CA LYS A 325 -14.17 -11.57 -2.80
C LYS A 325 -13.61 -12.99 -2.97
N ALA A 326 -13.81 -13.58 -4.15
CA ALA A 326 -13.30 -14.90 -4.53
C ALA A 326 -11.79 -14.88 -4.79
#